data_AF-A0A7I9VUE2-F1
#
_entry.id   AF-A0A7I9VUE2-F1
#
_cell.length_a   1.000
_cell.length_b   1.000
_cell.length_c   1.000
_cell.angle_alpha   90.00
_cell.angle_beta   90.00
_cell.angle_gamma   90.00
#
_symmetry.space_group_name_H-M   'P 1'
#
loop_
_entity.id
_entity.type
_entity.pdbx_description
1 polymer ?
#
loop_
_entity_poly.entity_id
_entity_poly.type
_entity_poly.pdbx_seq_one_letter_code
_entity_poly.pdbx_strand_id
1 'polypeptide(L)'
;MRVRRGLVGRIGGLRSPRSSPRATRKWIVAITVGGTSLAALFTVIWLVFATQTIAGTPRMIGRSHNDPNFPNVHAVSGMPSEWIATVCKPHAYANFWTALFPAKAQYLYPNTAFHLPRSVHSALCSAKYEEASDPVVLIAVYQSEDLMQLDLADNGIQWYCFAAVDGNLFVMATRAEERVMGANSLNASPVLAPLVDDGFIVYADPGR
;
A
#
# COMPACT_ATOMS: atom_id res chain seq x y z
N MET A 1 -43.31 75.96 -56.99
CA MET A 1 -43.86 75.29 -58.21
C MET A 1 -43.34 73.86 -58.22
N ARG A 2 -44.22 72.84 -58.23
CA ARG A 2 -44.37 71.85 -59.32
C ARG A 2 -43.02 71.30 -59.83
N VAL A 3 -42.71 70.01 -59.90
CA VAL A 3 -43.54 68.88 -60.37
C VAL A 3 -42.68 67.59 -60.39
N ARG A 4 -43.32 66.47 -60.01
CA ARG A 4 -43.28 65.07 -60.55
C ARG A 4 -41.99 64.23 -60.71
N ARG A 5 -42.18 62.94 -60.32
CA ARG A 5 -42.00 61.65 -61.07
C ARG A 5 -40.74 61.56 -61.96
N GLY A 6 -39.80 60.62 -61.81
CA GLY A 6 -39.92 59.18 -61.55
C GLY A 6 -39.78 58.39 -62.87
N LEU A 7 -38.66 57.67 -63.09
CA LEU A 7 -38.58 56.34 -63.74
C LEU A 7 -37.10 55.89 -63.98
N VAL A 8 -36.81 54.66 -63.55
CA VAL A 8 -36.02 53.57 -64.20
C VAL A 8 -34.65 53.85 -64.85
N GLY A 9 -33.63 53.15 -64.35
CA GLY A 9 -32.36 52.85 -65.05
C GLY A 9 -31.60 51.72 -64.34
N ARG A 10 -31.24 50.67 -65.08
CA ARG A 10 -30.65 49.39 -64.61
C ARG A 10 -29.20 49.27 -65.14
N ILE A 11 -28.37 48.55 -64.39
CA ILE A 11 -27.11 47.84 -64.76
C ILE A 11 -25.76 48.61 -64.63
N GLY A 12 -24.84 47.96 -63.88
CA GLY A 12 -23.40 48.20 -63.77
C GLY A 12 -22.99 48.28 -62.29
N GLY A 13 -22.26 47.38 -61.64
CA GLY A 13 -21.26 46.40 -62.08
C GLY A 13 -19.92 46.72 -61.40
N LEU A 14 -19.33 45.74 -60.71
CA LEU A 14 -17.96 45.64 -60.11
C LEU A 14 -17.80 46.17 -58.66
N ARG A 15 -17.68 45.32 -57.62
CA ARG A 15 -16.63 44.35 -57.18
C ARG A 15 -15.61 44.94 -56.21
N SER A 16 -15.58 44.40 -54.97
CA SER A 16 -14.38 44.26 -54.10
C SER A 16 -14.73 43.30 -52.93
N PRO A 17 -13.76 42.67 -52.22
CA PRO A 17 -13.13 41.41 -52.58
C PRO A 17 -13.53 40.25 -51.64
N ARG A 18 -13.48 39.04 -52.20
CA ARG A 18 -13.70 37.75 -51.55
C ARG A 18 -12.63 37.50 -50.48
N SER A 19 -13.02 37.41 -49.21
CA SER A 19 -12.16 36.87 -48.14
C SER A 19 -11.97 35.36 -48.35
N SER A 20 -10.71 34.93 -48.33
CA SER A 20 -10.32 33.57 -48.69
C SER A 20 -10.63 32.56 -47.57
N PRO A 21 -11.23 31.39 -47.87
CA PRO A 21 -11.63 30.39 -46.87
C PRO A 21 -10.46 29.52 -46.34
N ARG A 22 -9.20 29.87 -46.65
CA ARG A 22 -8.03 29.04 -46.31
C ARG A 22 -7.39 29.39 -44.96
N ALA A 23 -7.61 30.58 -44.41
CA ALA A 23 -7.00 31.00 -43.15
C ALA A 23 -7.74 30.46 -41.91
N THR A 24 -9.07 30.38 -41.98
CA THR A 24 -9.94 29.93 -40.87
C THR A 24 -9.86 28.43 -40.60
N ARG A 25 -9.50 27.62 -41.60
CA ARG A 25 -9.40 26.16 -41.46
C ARG A 25 -8.15 25.71 -40.69
N LYS A 26 -7.09 26.53 -40.64
CA LYS A 26 -5.83 26.18 -39.96
C LYS A 26 -5.92 26.34 -38.43
N TRP A 27 -6.67 27.32 -37.95
CA TRP A 27 -6.82 27.58 -36.51
C TRP A 27 -7.67 26.53 -35.79
N ILE A 28 -8.72 26.01 -36.44
CA ILE A 28 -9.62 25.02 -35.83
C ILE A 28 -8.92 23.66 -35.64
N VAL A 29 -8.03 23.28 -36.58
CA VAL A 29 -7.26 22.02 -36.49
C VAL A 29 -6.18 22.10 -35.40
N ALA A 30 -5.55 23.27 -35.21
CA ALA A 30 -4.54 23.45 -34.17
C ALA A 30 -5.12 23.31 -32.75
N ILE A 31 -6.35 23.79 -32.52
CA ILE A 31 -7.02 23.73 -31.20
C ILE A 31 -7.50 22.30 -30.89
N THR A 32 -7.99 21.56 -31.90
CA THR A 32 -8.45 20.17 -31.70
C THR A 32 -7.29 19.21 -31.44
N VAL A 33 -6.14 19.38 -32.11
CA VAL A 33 -4.95 18.54 -31.87
C VAL A 33 -4.24 18.88 -30.56
N GLY A 34 -4.24 20.16 -30.15
CA GLY A 34 -3.69 20.58 -28.85
C GLY A 34 -4.54 20.10 -27.66
N GLY A 35 -5.87 20.15 -27.78
CA GLY A 35 -6.80 19.71 -26.72
C GLY A 35 -6.84 18.20 -26.51
N THR A 36 -6.79 17.41 -27.59
CA THR A 36 -6.72 15.94 -27.48
C THR A 36 -5.38 15.47 -26.94
N SER A 37 -4.28 16.17 -27.22
CA SER A 37 -2.96 15.86 -26.66
C SER A 37 -2.90 16.10 -25.15
N LEU A 38 -3.54 17.15 -24.64
CA LEU A 38 -3.64 17.41 -23.19
C LEU A 38 -4.55 16.41 -22.48
N ALA A 39 -5.68 16.04 -23.08
CA ALA A 39 -6.56 15.00 -22.52
C ALA A 39 -5.89 13.62 -22.52
N ALA A 40 -5.13 13.27 -23.57
CA ALA A 40 -4.34 12.05 -23.64
C ALA A 40 -3.18 12.05 -22.64
N LEU A 41 -2.52 13.19 -22.41
CA LEU A 41 -1.52 13.32 -21.35
C LEU A 41 -2.16 13.17 -19.96
N PHE A 42 -3.35 13.74 -19.73
CA PHE A 42 -4.05 13.57 -18.45
C PHE A 42 -4.53 12.13 -18.23
N THR A 43 -5.02 11.43 -19.26
CA THR A 43 -5.37 10.01 -19.12
C THR A 43 -4.15 9.13 -18.98
N VAL A 44 -3.02 9.43 -19.65
CA VAL A 44 -1.75 8.72 -19.44
C VAL A 44 -1.18 9.02 -18.05
N ILE A 45 -1.27 10.24 -17.53
CA ILE A 45 -0.85 10.57 -16.17
C ILE A 45 -1.76 9.87 -15.15
N TRP A 46 -3.09 9.86 -15.35
CA TRP A 46 -4.01 9.09 -14.49
C TRP A 46 -3.81 7.59 -14.62
N LEU A 47 -3.48 7.07 -15.80
CA LEU A 47 -3.13 5.67 -15.99
C LEU A 47 -1.79 5.38 -15.29
N VAL A 48 -0.79 6.24 -15.37
CA VAL A 48 0.50 6.11 -14.68
C VAL A 48 0.34 6.21 -13.16
N PHE A 49 -0.61 7.01 -12.64
CA PHE A 49 -0.97 7.02 -11.22
C PHE A 49 -1.82 5.80 -10.81
N ALA A 50 -2.64 5.25 -11.71
CA ALA A 50 -3.44 4.05 -11.46
C ALA A 50 -2.67 2.73 -11.70
N THR A 51 -1.58 2.77 -12.46
CA THR A 51 -0.74 1.62 -12.83
C THR A 51 0.71 1.84 -12.44
N GLN A 52 0.96 2.32 -11.22
CA GLN A 52 2.16 1.88 -10.50
C GLN A 52 1.93 0.44 -10.03
N THR A 53 1.82 -0.47 -10.98
CA THR A 53 2.27 -1.85 -10.81
C THR A 53 3.78 -1.81 -10.98
N ILE A 54 4.47 -1.33 -9.95
CA ILE A 54 5.87 -1.69 -9.76
C ILE A 54 5.81 -3.14 -9.30
N ALA A 55 6.25 -4.04 -10.17
CA ALA A 55 6.48 -5.43 -9.80
C ALA A 55 7.33 -5.46 -8.53
N GLY A 56 6.77 -5.99 -7.45
CA GLY A 56 7.49 -6.28 -6.21
C GLY A 56 7.54 -5.18 -5.14
N THR A 57 6.96 -3.99 -5.32
CA THR A 57 6.76 -3.08 -4.18
C THR A 57 5.36 -3.28 -3.59
N PRO A 58 5.24 -3.65 -2.31
CA PRO A 58 3.95 -3.82 -1.67
C PRO A 58 3.15 -2.51 -1.71
N ARG A 59 1.84 -2.61 -1.94
CA ARG A 59 0.94 -1.46 -1.91
C ARG A 59 0.80 -1.02 -0.46
N MET A 60 1.53 0.01 -0.06
CA MET A 60 1.29 0.65 1.23
C MET A 60 -0.11 1.29 1.23
N ILE A 61 -1.11 0.60 1.81
CA ILE A 61 -2.46 1.13 2.02
C ILE A 61 -2.42 1.94 3.32
N GLY A 62 -2.02 3.21 3.26
CA GLY A 62 -2.03 4.11 4.42
C GLY A 62 -0.79 5.00 4.54
N ARG A 63 -0.63 5.65 5.71
CA ARG A 63 0.60 6.42 6.00
C ARG A 63 1.75 5.45 6.22
N SER A 64 2.72 5.48 5.32
CA SER A 64 4.04 4.88 5.51
C SER A 64 4.67 5.40 6.80
N HIS A 65 4.97 4.51 7.74
CA HIS A 65 5.65 4.86 8.99
C HIS A 65 7.16 4.66 8.81
N ASN A 66 7.93 5.75 8.86
CA ASN A 66 9.38 5.71 8.99
C ASN A 66 9.74 6.16 10.40
N ASP A 67 10.21 5.23 11.23
CA ASP A 67 10.67 5.53 12.59
C ASP A 67 12.14 6.00 12.55
N PRO A 68 12.46 7.22 13.03
CA PRO A 68 13.83 7.72 13.02
C PRO A 68 14.80 6.90 13.89
N ASN A 69 14.32 6.12 14.86
CA ASN A 69 15.15 5.22 15.66
C ASN A 69 15.53 3.94 14.89
N PHE A 70 14.81 3.64 13.81
CA PHE A 70 15.01 2.47 12.96
C PHE A 70 15.07 2.87 11.48
N PRO A 71 16.05 3.69 11.07
CA PRO A 71 16.11 4.26 9.72
C PRO A 71 16.30 3.20 8.61
N ASN A 72 16.73 1.99 8.98
CA ASN A 72 16.98 0.89 8.06
C ASN A 72 15.79 -0.10 7.97
N VAL A 73 14.73 0.09 8.76
CA VAL A 73 13.57 -0.80 8.73
C VAL A 73 12.62 -0.37 7.63
N HIS A 74 12.16 -1.34 6.84
CA HIS A 74 11.25 -1.10 5.74
C HIS A 74 9.94 -0.49 6.24
N ALA A 75 9.50 0.56 5.54
CA ALA A 75 8.21 1.15 5.84
C ALA A 75 7.08 0.18 5.50
N VAL A 76 6.15 0.06 6.45
CA VAL A 76 4.89 -0.69 6.28
C VAL A 76 3.71 0.27 6.40
N SER A 77 2.56 -0.14 5.89
CA SER A 77 1.29 0.57 6.05
C SER A 77 0.41 -0.07 7.11
N GLY A 78 -0.50 0.73 7.67
CA GLY A 78 -1.45 0.29 8.68
C GLY A 78 -0.90 0.40 10.11
N MET A 79 -1.66 -0.14 11.05
CA MET A 79 -1.32 -0.12 12.48
C MET A 79 -1.15 -1.54 13.03
N PRO A 80 -0.44 -1.74 14.16
CA PRO A 80 -0.30 -3.05 14.79
C PRO A 80 -1.60 -3.84 14.96
N SER A 81 -2.70 -3.14 15.28
CA SER A 81 -4.00 -3.77 15.45
C SER A 81 -4.60 -4.33 14.16
N GLU A 82 -4.26 -3.78 13.01
CA GLU A 82 -4.68 -4.24 11.68
C GLU A 82 -3.84 -5.45 11.28
N TRP A 83 -2.52 -5.37 11.44
CA TRP A 83 -1.60 -6.48 11.16
C TRP A 83 -1.93 -7.74 11.97
N ILE A 84 -2.18 -7.58 13.28
CA ILE A 84 -2.65 -8.68 14.13
C ILE A 84 -3.95 -9.27 13.58
N ALA A 85 -4.92 -8.42 13.24
CA ALA A 85 -6.19 -8.90 12.72
C ALA A 85 -6.08 -9.54 11.33
N THR A 86 -5.03 -9.24 10.55
CA THR A 86 -4.75 -9.87 9.26
C THR A 86 -4.42 -11.35 9.45
N VAL A 87 -3.57 -11.71 10.42
CA VAL A 87 -3.06 -13.08 10.61
C VAL A 87 -3.69 -13.87 11.76
N CYS A 88 -4.32 -13.21 12.73
CA CYS A 88 -4.88 -13.84 13.93
C CYS A 88 -6.38 -14.11 13.85
N LYS A 89 -6.83 -15.24 14.43
CA LYS A 89 -8.24 -15.52 14.67
C LYS A 89 -8.76 -14.74 15.87
N PRO A 90 -9.99 -14.20 15.82
CA PRO A 90 -10.63 -13.64 17.00
C PRO A 90 -11.03 -14.75 17.99
N HIS A 91 -10.68 -14.58 19.25
CA HIS A 91 -11.15 -15.30 20.41
C HIS A 91 -12.37 -14.60 21.03
N ALA A 92 -13.43 -15.37 21.30
CA ALA A 92 -14.69 -14.87 21.86
C ALA A 92 -14.58 -14.42 23.34
N TYR A 93 -13.52 -14.82 24.06
CA TYR A 93 -13.31 -14.54 25.47
C TYR A 93 -11.92 -14.00 25.68
N ALA A 94 -11.75 -12.70 25.64
CA ALA A 94 -10.47 -12.12 25.98
C ALA A 94 -10.65 -10.93 26.90
N ASN A 95 -10.34 -11.20 28.17
CA ASN A 95 -10.31 -10.21 29.24
C ASN A 95 -8.83 -9.98 29.57
N PHE A 96 -8.07 -9.41 28.64
CA PHE A 96 -6.67 -9.10 28.91
C PHE A 96 -6.44 -7.59 28.98
N TRP A 97 -6.04 -7.15 30.16
CA TRP A 97 -5.58 -5.79 30.44
C TRP A 97 -4.18 -5.61 29.85
N THR A 98 -4.05 -4.80 28.80
CA THR A 98 -2.75 -4.19 28.46
C THR A 98 -2.95 -2.78 27.96
N ALA A 99 -2.30 -1.83 28.65
CA ALA A 99 -2.24 -0.42 28.29
C ALA A 99 -1.61 -0.16 26.90
N LEU A 100 -0.94 -1.17 26.32
CA LEU A 100 -0.34 -1.11 24.98
C LEU A 100 -1.19 -1.73 23.86
N PHE A 101 -2.16 -2.59 24.18
CA PHE A 101 -3.08 -3.21 23.21
C PHE A 101 -4.57 -3.04 23.58
N PRO A 102 -5.03 -1.85 24.01
CA PRO A 102 -6.34 -1.68 24.64
C PRO A 102 -7.54 -2.01 23.72
N ALA A 103 -7.35 -2.07 22.40
CA ALA A 103 -8.44 -2.27 21.44
C ALA A 103 -8.65 -3.74 20.99
N LYS A 104 -7.81 -4.70 21.41
CA LYS A 104 -7.72 -6.02 20.73
C LYS A 104 -7.46 -7.20 21.65
N ALA A 105 -7.90 -7.15 22.92
CA ALA A 105 -7.88 -8.33 23.79
C ALA A 105 -8.39 -9.56 23.05
N GLN A 106 -9.45 -9.42 22.23
CA GLN A 106 -10.07 -10.50 21.46
C GLN A 106 -9.14 -11.31 20.54
N TYR A 107 -7.91 -10.92 20.24
CA TYR A 107 -7.02 -11.76 19.41
C TYR A 107 -5.90 -12.43 20.19
N LEU A 108 -5.55 -11.87 21.36
CA LEU A 108 -4.29 -12.15 22.02
C LEU A 108 -4.50 -12.90 23.32
N TYR A 109 -3.63 -13.87 23.58
CA TYR A 109 -3.48 -14.54 24.86
C TYR A 109 -2.03 -14.46 25.36
N PRO A 110 -1.78 -14.67 26.67
CA PRO A 110 -0.44 -14.54 27.23
C PRO A 110 0.58 -15.45 26.56
N ASN A 111 1.81 -14.97 26.42
CA ASN A 111 2.92 -15.80 25.96
C ASN A 111 3.31 -16.82 27.05
N THR A 112 2.96 -18.08 26.81
CA THR A 112 3.32 -19.23 27.65
C THR A 112 4.19 -20.26 26.93
N ALA A 113 4.41 -20.08 25.62
CA ALA A 113 5.07 -21.06 24.76
C ALA A 113 6.50 -20.67 24.37
N PHE A 114 6.85 -19.38 24.47
CA PHE A 114 8.14 -18.86 24.01
C PHE A 114 8.89 -18.19 25.16
N HIS A 115 10.19 -18.50 25.29
CA HIS A 115 11.08 -17.86 26.25
C HIS A 115 11.74 -16.64 25.59
N LEU A 116 11.23 -15.44 25.88
CA LEU A 116 11.65 -14.19 25.22
C LEU A 116 12.17 -13.17 26.25
N PRO A 117 13.30 -13.46 26.93
CA PRO A 117 13.80 -12.63 28.03
C PRO A 117 14.26 -11.24 27.58
N ARG A 118 14.48 -11.04 26.27
CA ARG A 118 14.95 -9.77 25.70
C ARG A 118 13.80 -8.93 25.14
N SER A 119 12.59 -9.49 25.09
CA SER A 119 11.38 -8.77 24.67
C SER A 119 10.86 -7.84 25.77
N VAL A 120 10.35 -6.67 25.37
CA VAL A 120 9.65 -5.75 26.28
C VAL A 120 8.26 -6.29 26.58
N HIS A 121 7.59 -6.80 25.55
CA HIS A 121 6.28 -7.43 25.63
C HIS A 121 6.19 -8.59 24.65
N SER A 122 5.41 -9.60 25.03
CA SER A 122 5.04 -10.69 24.14
C SER A 122 3.63 -11.19 24.41
N ALA A 123 2.99 -11.64 23.35
CA ALA A 123 1.67 -12.23 23.33
C ALA A 123 1.58 -13.24 22.19
N LEU A 124 0.55 -14.07 22.21
CA LEU A 124 0.31 -15.09 21.20
C LEU A 124 -1.10 -14.95 20.63
N CYS A 125 -1.28 -15.43 19.41
CA CYS A 125 -2.60 -15.63 18.84
C CYS A 125 -2.65 -16.94 18.05
N SER A 126 -3.87 -17.41 17.78
CA SER A 126 -4.08 -18.53 16.86
C SER A 126 -4.06 -18.00 15.43
N ALA A 127 -3.26 -18.61 14.55
CA ALA A 127 -3.19 -18.26 13.14
C ALA A 127 -4.54 -18.47 12.42
N LYS A 128 -4.86 -17.61 11.45
CA LYS A 128 -6.00 -17.81 10.54
C LYS A 128 -5.77 -18.96 9.55
N TYR A 129 -4.53 -19.15 9.13
CA TYR A 129 -4.17 -20.28 8.27
C TYR A 129 -4.17 -21.57 9.11
N GLU A 130 -5.21 -22.40 8.93
CA GLU A 130 -5.49 -23.54 9.83
C GLU A 130 -4.63 -24.77 9.53
N GLU A 131 -4.06 -24.85 8.33
CA GLU A 131 -3.26 -25.98 7.86
C GLU A 131 -1.79 -25.88 8.27
N ALA A 132 -1.42 -24.87 9.07
CA ALA A 132 -0.07 -24.71 9.57
C ALA A 132 0.31 -25.84 10.54
N SER A 133 1.52 -26.38 10.38
CA SER A 133 2.20 -27.28 11.31
C SER A 133 2.26 -26.72 12.74
N ASP A 134 2.49 -25.41 12.87
CA ASP A 134 2.33 -24.66 14.12
C ASP A 134 1.37 -23.48 13.91
N PRO A 135 0.08 -23.60 14.30
CA PRO A 135 -0.92 -22.57 14.11
C PRO A 135 -0.84 -21.45 15.16
N VAL A 136 0.35 -21.16 15.68
CA VAL A 136 0.63 -20.08 16.61
C VAL A 136 1.39 -18.96 15.91
N VAL A 137 0.92 -17.73 16.13
CA VAL A 137 1.67 -16.52 15.78
C VAL A 137 2.16 -15.88 17.08
N LEU A 138 3.47 -15.76 17.18
CA LEU A 138 4.13 -14.97 18.20
C LEU A 138 4.05 -13.49 17.82
N ILE A 139 3.62 -12.66 18.77
CA ILE A 139 3.68 -11.21 18.69
C ILE A 139 4.61 -10.71 19.80
N ALA A 140 5.64 -9.96 19.45
CA ALA A 140 6.61 -9.47 20.41
C ALA A 140 7.11 -8.06 20.09
N VAL A 141 7.58 -7.36 21.10
CA VAL A 141 8.11 -5.99 20.99
C VAL A 141 9.55 -5.96 21.50
N TYR A 142 10.46 -5.40 20.71
CA TYR A 142 11.89 -5.30 21.02
C TYR A 142 12.41 -3.87 20.84
N GLN A 143 13.51 -3.57 21.51
CA GLN A 143 14.21 -2.29 21.38
C GLN A 143 15.33 -2.30 20.33
N SER A 144 15.68 -3.48 19.80
CA SER A 144 16.76 -3.62 18.80
C SER A 144 16.59 -4.89 17.99
N GLU A 145 17.10 -4.89 16.76
CA GLU A 145 17.07 -6.06 15.89
C GLU A 145 17.92 -7.22 16.45
N ASP A 146 19.10 -6.94 17.00
CA ASP A 146 20.00 -7.99 17.55
C ASP A 146 19.32 -8.81 18.66
N LEU A 147 18.67 -8.15 19.62
CA LEU A 147 17.93 -8.81 20.69
C LEU A 147 16.77 -9.66 20.17
N MET A 148 16.05 -9.15 19.15
CA MET A 148 14.99 -9.89 18.47
C MET A 148 15.56 -11.15 17.81
N GLN A 149 16.62 -11.02 17.00
CA GLN A 149 17.23 -12.13 16.27
C GLN A 149 17.65 -13.26 17.21
N LEU A 150 18.27 -12.93 18.34
CA LEU A 150 18.66 -13.91 19.36
C LEU A 150 17.45 -14.64 19.98
N ASP A 151 16.42 -13.90 20.42
CA ASP A 151 15.22 -14.50 21.01
C ASP A 151 14.47 -15.38 19.99
N LEU A 152 14.35 -14.95 18.73
CA LEU A 152 13.69 -15.74 17.70
C LEU A 152 14.47 -17.03 17.37
N ALA A 153 15.80 -16.94 17.27
CA ALA A 153 16.67 -18.09 17.04
C ALA A 153 16.60 -19.11 18.19
N ASP A 154 16.69 -18.64 19.44
CA ASP A 154 16.63 -19.46 20.66
C ASP A 154 15.29 -20.24 20.77
N ASN A 155 14.23 -19.72 20.16
CA ASN A 155 12.90 -20.34 20.15
C ASN A 155 12.59 -21.17 18.89
N GLY A 156 13.56 -21.34 17.99
CA GLY A 156 13.39 -22.14 16.76
C GLY A 156 12.35 -21.56 15.79
N ILE A 157 12.15 -20.24 15.81
CA ILE A 157 11.29 -19.54 14.85
C ILE A 157 11.81 -19.78 13.44
N GLN A 158 10.91 -20.16 12.54
CA GLN A 158 11.25 -20.42 11.13
C GLN A 158 11.07 -19.16 10.30
N TRP A 159 9.99 -18.42 10.55
CA TRP A 159 9.60 -17.25 9.77
C TRP A 159 9.23 -16.09 10.67
N TYR A 160 9.64 -14.89 10.28
CA TYR A 160 9.31 -13.68 11.01
C TYR A 160 9.22 -12.48 10.08
N CYS A 161 8.47 -11.48 10.50
CA CYS A 161 8.44 -10.17 9.89
C CYS A 161 8.33 -9.12 11.00
N PHE A 162 8.85 -7.93 10.75
CA PHE A 162 8.87 -6.87 11.75
C PHE A 162 8.73 -5.50 11.13
N ALA A 163 8.23 -4.56 11.93
CA ALA A 163 8.06 -3.16 11.59
C ALA A 163 8.46 -2.28 12.77
N ALA A 164 8.94 -1.07 12.49
CA ALA A 164 9.22 -0.10 13.53
C ALA A 164 7.95 0.71 13.85
N VAL A 165 7.61 0.79 15.14
CA VAL A 165 6.44 1.52 15.65
C VAL A 165 6.81 2.17 16.98
N ASP A 166 6.65 3.49 17.07
CA ASP A 166 6.81 4.27 18.30
C ASP A 166 8.11 3.97 19.08
N GLY A 167 9.24 3.90 18.36
CA GLY A 167 10.56 3.65 18.92
C GLY A 167 10.84 2.19 19.28
N ASN A 168 10.03 1.24 18.81
CA ASN A 168 10.21 -0.19 19.06
C ASN A 168 10.04 -1.01 17.77
N LEU A 169 10.60 -2.22 17.76
CA LEU A 169 10.34 -3.23 16.74
C LEU A 169 9.14 -4.08 17.15
N PHE A 170 8.06 -3.99 16.39
CA PHE A 170 6.91 -4.88 16.48
C PHE A 170 7.13 -6.09 15.57
N VAL A 171 7.11 -7.28 16.15
CA VAL A 171 7.50 -8.52 15.49
C VAL A 171 6.32 -9.48 15.47
N MET A 172 6.11 -10.12 14.32
CA MET A 172 5.23 -11.27 14.16
C MET A 172 6.04 -12.45 13.64
N ALA A 173 5.92 -13.60 14.30
CA ALA A 173 6.77 -14.75 14.03
C ALA A 173 6.01 -16.06 14.18
N THR A 174 6.50 -17.12 13.53
CA THR A 174 5.92 -18.46 13.61
C THR A 174 6.98 -19.54 13.43
N ARG A 175 6.74 -20.71 14.01
CA ARG A 175 7.54 -21.93 13.78
C ARG A 175 6.99 -22.80 12.65
N ALA A 176 5.89 -22.41 12.03
CA ALA A 176 5.28 -23.15 10.93
C ALA A 176 6.32 -23.40 9.82
N GLU A 177 6.51 -24.66 9.42
CA GLU A 177 7.55 -25.06 8.45
C GLU A 177 7.13 -24.81 6.99
N GLU A 178 5.84 -24.62 6.75
CA GLU A 178 5.29 -24.45 5.42
C GLU A 178 5.84 -23.19 4.74
N ARG A 179 6.02 -23.30 3.43
CA ARG A 179 6.45 -22.18 2.58
C ARG A 179 5.57 -22.05 1.36
N VAL A 180 5.30 -20.82 1.00
CA VAL A 180 4.64 -20.41 -0.23
C VAL A 180 5.51 -19.38 -0.95
N MET A 181 5.38 -19.30 -2.27
CA MET A 181 5.96 -18.19 -3.02
C MET A 181 5.14 -16.93 -2.72
N GLY A 182 5.76 -15.94 -2.06
CA GLY A 182 5.17 -14.63 -1.82
C GLY A 182 5.02 -13.82 -3.11
N ALA A 183 4.22 -12.75 -3.05
CA ALA A 183 3.96 -11.85 -4.18
C ALA A 183 5.24 -11.16 -4.71
N ASN A 184 6.28 -11.08 -3.90
CA ASN A 184 7.61 -10.57 -4.23
C ASN A 184 8.58 -11.67 -4.73
N SER A 185 8.09 -12.87 -5.05
CA SER A 185 8.89 -14.05 -5.44
C SER A 185 9.88 -14.54 -4.38
N LEU A 186 9.76 -14.08 -3.13
CA LEU A 186 10.50 -14.63 -1.99
C LEU A 186 9.67 -15.73 -1.34
N ASN A 187 10.34 -16.72 -0.77
CA ASN A 187 9.65 -17.70 0.05
C ASN A 187 9.14 -17.01 1.32
N ALA A 188 7.90 -17.31 1.69
CA ALA A 188 7.28 -16.82 2.92
C ALA A 188 6.46 -17.93 3.57
N SER A 189 6.22 -17.82 4.89
CA SER A 189 5.23 -18.68 5.54
C SER A 189 3.82 -18.31 5.07
N PRO A 190 2.93 -19.28 4.77
CA PRO A 190 1.53 -19.00 4.50
C PRO A 190 0.81 -18.33 5.67
N VAL A 191 1.32 -18.50 6.90
CA VAL A 191 0.80 -17.84 8.12
C VAL A 191 1.01 -16.33 8.06
N LEU A 192 2.18 -15.88 7.56
CA LEU A 192 2.58 -14.47 7.52
C LEU A 192 2.42 -13.83 6.14
N ALA A 193 2.24 -14.62 5.08
CA ALA A 193 2.09 -14.15 3.70
C ALA A 193 1.03 -13.03 3.53
N PRO A 194 -0.11 -13.04 4.26
CA PRO A 194 -1.08 -11.94 4.16
C PRO A 194 -0.52 -10.56 4.55
N LEU A 195 0.53 -10.48 5.38
CA LEU A 195 1.15 -9.21 5.79
C LEU A 195 2.00 -8.56 4.69
N VAL A 196 2.33 -9.32 3.63
CA VAL A 196 3.05 -8.77 2.48
C VAL A 196 2.22 -7.68 1.79
N ASP A 197 0.88 -7.79 1.83
CA ASP A 197 -0.02 -6.76 1.29
C ASP A 197 0.11 -5.42 2.05
N ASP A 198 0.51 -5.47 3.32
CA ASP A 198 0.71 -4.31 4.19
C ASP A 198 2.11 -3.71 4.11
N GLY A 199 3.03 -4.29 3.33
CA GLY A 199 4.41 -3.80 3.24
C GLY A 199 5.47 -4.70 3.85
N PHE A 200 5.09 -5.73 4.59
CA PHE A 200 6.05 -6.54 5.33
C PHE A 200 6.93 -7.37 4.40
N ILE A 201 8.21 -7.46 4.75
CA ILE A 201 9.09 -8.50 4.26
C ILE A 201 9.07 -9.65 5.27
N VAL A 202 8.81 -10.86 4.78
CA VAL A 202 8.89 -12.09 5.55
C VAL A 202 10.28 -12.66 5.39
N TYR A 203 11.00 -12.77 6.50
CA TYR A 203 12.34 -13.32 6.59
C TYR A 203 12.27 -14.76 7.11
N ALA A 204 13.34 -15.52 6.85
CA ALA A 204 13.53 -16.88 7.32
C ALA A 204 14.81 -16.98 8.15
N ASP A 205 14.91 -18.03 8.98
CA ASP A 205 16.12 -18.41 9.70
C ASP A 205 16.76 -17.26 10.52
N PRO A 206 16.09 -16.78 11.59
CA PRO A 206 16.62 -15.72 12.43
C PRO A 206 18.00 -16.08 13.04
N GLY A 207 18.84 -15.06 13.22
CA GLY A 207 20.18 -15.20 13.80
C GLY A 207 21.26 -15.75 12.85
N ARG A 208 20.98 -15.84 11.54
CA ARG A 208 21.96 -16.24 10.51
C ARG A 208 22.40 -15.10 9.61
#